data_AF-A0A0C2X450-F1
#
_entry.id   AF-A0A0C2X450-F1
#
_cell.length_a   1.000
_cell.length_b   1.000
_cell.length_c   1.000
_cell.angle_alpha   90.00
_cell.angle_beta   90.00
_cell.angle_gamma   90.00
#
_symmetry.space_group_name_H-M   'P 1'
#
loop_
_entity.id
_entity.type
_entity.pdbx_description
1 polymer ?
#
loop_
_entity_poly.entity_id
_entity_poly.type
_entity_poly.pdbx_seq_one_letter_code
_entity_poly.pdbx_strand_id
1 'polypeptide(L)'
;MAADYRGDWEPEADYTGHQWFTNLPPKAKTPPPAPSPKPTYIPEPAVVERNNLFVYALKSAPGVLMEQYKHFGQLGVLGWCSEFSELIDELKEFGSLGHMFTDTRDQALETCSLLLDALVTQMEVRMQIIVMFMSFQVQRLRKFLDANTEFDDYPQPEFPMHFLPR
;
A
#
# COMPACT_ATOMS: atom_id res chain seq x y z
N MET A 1 3.57 -62.30 10.11
CA MET A 1 3.33 -61.09 10.92
C MET A 1 3.14 -59.92 9.98
N ALA A 2 1.91 -59.43 9.85
CA ALA A 2 1.62 -58.11 9.28
C ALA A 2 0.30 -57.67 9.92
N ALA A 3 0.33 -56.51 10.55
CA ALA A 3 -0.72 -55.99 11.42
C ALA A 3 -1.96 -55.58 10.62
N ASP A 4 -3.12 -55.93 11.17
CA ASP A 4 -4.46 -55.65 10.70
C ASP A 4 -4.80 -54.18 11.04
N TYR A 5 -4.43 -53.24 10.15
CA TYR A 5 -4.88 -51.84 10.24
C TYR A 5 -6.32 -51.76 9.71
N ARG A 6 -7.27 -52.25 10.50
CA ARG A 6 -8.69 -52.06 10.24
C ARG A 6 -9.09 -50.68 10.75
N GLY A 7 -8.89 -49.67 9.90
CA GLY A 7 -9.46 -48.36 10.09
C GLY A 7 -10.98 -48.48 10.15
N ASP A 8 -11.50 -48.18 11.33
CA ASP A 8 -12.84 -47.77 11.68
C ASP A 8 -13.26 -46.54 10.86
N TRP A 9 -13.48 -46.76 9.56
CA TRP A 9 -14.23 -45.82 8.72
C TRP A 9 -15.70 -45.88 9.14
N GLU A 10 -16.25 -44.73 9.51
CA GLU A 10 -17.68 -44.54 9.79
C GLU A 10 -18.54 -45.18 8.70
N PRO A 11 -19.75 -45.68 9.03
CA PRO A 11 -20.62 -46.32 8.04
C PRO A 11 -20.84 -45.35 6.88
N GLU A 12 -20.49 -45.81 5.67
CA GLU A 12 -20.70 -45.08 4.41
C GLU A 12 -22.08 -44.45 4.44
N ALA A 13 -22.13 -43.11 4.48
CA ALA A 13 -23.38 -42.38 4.56
C ALA A 13 -24.26 -42.86 3.41
N ASP A 14 -25.45 -43.37 3.74
CA ASP A 14 -26.36 -43.93 2.76
C ASP A 14 -26.93 -42.78 1.91
N TYR A 15 -26.31 -42.55 0.75
CA TYR A 15 -26.73 -41.52 -0.21
C TYR A 15 -27.89 -41.98 -1.11
N THR A 16 -28.49 -43.15 -0.84
CA THR A 16 -29.55 -43.72 -1.68
C THR A 16 -30.85 -42.91 -1.53
N GLY A 17 -30.99 -41.88 -2.36
CA GLY A 17 -32.13 -40.95 -2.36
C GLY A 17 -31.75 -39.49 -2.61
N HIS A 18 -30.45 -39.15 -2.56
CA HIS A 18 -30.00 -37.80 -2.82
C HIS A 18 -29.72 -37.59 -4.33
N GLN A 19 -30.47 -36.67 -4.95
CA GLN A 19 -30.31 -36.29 -6.37
C GLN A 19 -29.15 -35.31 -6.62
N TRP A 20 -28.16 -35.26 -5.72
CA TRP A 20 -26.99 -34.43 -5.93
C TRP A 20 -26.23 -34.99 -7.13
N PHE A 21 -25.88 -34.11 -8.08
CA PHE A 21 -25.13 -34.44 -9.30
C PHE A 21 -25.86 -35.34 -10.33
N THR A 22 -27.15 -35.67 -10.15
CA THR A 22 -27.92 -36.49 -11.12
C THR A 22 -28.35 -35.68 -12.35
N ASN A 23 -28.60 -34.38 -12.19
CA ASN A 23 -28.77 -33.45 -13.29
C ASN A 23 -27.40 -32.96 -13.75
N LEU A 24 -26.67 -33.78 -14.52
CA LEU A 24 -25.55 -33.25 -15.28
C LEU A 24 -26.10 -32.16 -16.21
N PRO A 25 -25.57 -30.92 -16.17
CA PRO A 25 -25.94 -29.91 -17.16
C PRO A 25 -25.77 -30.52 -18.56
N PRO A 26 -26.72 -30.30 -19.48
CA PRO A 26 -26.61 -30.81 -20.85
C PRO A 26 -25.21 -30.51 -21.37
N LYS A 27 -24.50 -31.52 -21.91
CA LYS A 27 -23.20 -31.29 -22.56
C LYS A 27 -23.37 -30.12 -23.53
N ALA A 28 -22.75 -28.98 -23.21
CA ALA A 28 -22.89 -27.77 -23.99
C ALA A 28 -22.57 -28.10 -25.45
N LYS A 29 -23.55 -27.88 -26.35
CA LYS A 29 -23.29 -27.94 -27.79
C LYS A 29 -22.30 -26.82 -28.08
N THR A 30 -21.06 -27.19 -28.40
CA THR A 30 -19.93 -26.30 -28.66
C THR A 30 -19.47 -25.49 -27.43
N PRO A 31 -18.16 -25.45 -27.11
CA PRO A 31 -17.66 -24.42 -26.22
C PRO A 31 -18.10 -23.06 -26.77
N PRO A 32 -18.55 -22.12 -25.92
CA PRO A 32 -18.71 -20.74 -26.39
C PRO A 32 -17.42 -20.30 -27.09
N PRO A 33 -17.50 -19.53 -28.19
CA PRO A 33 -16.32 -18.96 -28.82
C PRO A 33 -15.45 -18.34 -27.72
N ALA A 34 -14.15 -18.69 -27.70
CA ALA A 34 -13.24 -18.13 -26.73
C ALA A 34 -13.45 -16.60 -26.72
N PRO A 35 -13.58 -15.97 -25.54
CA PRO A 35 -13.75 -14.54 -25.46
C PRO A 35 -12.62 -13.89 -26.28
N SER A 36 -12.99 -13.02 -27.21
CA SER A 36 -12.02 -12.25 -27.98
C SER A 36 -11.02 -11.63 -27.01
N PRO A 37 -9.70 -11.68 -27.31
CA PRO A 37 -8.71 -11.07 -26.44
C PRO A 37 -9.16 -9.63 -26.16
N LYS A 38 -9.30 -9.28 -24.87
CA LYS A 38 -9.63 -7.91 -24.50
C LYS A 38 -8.58 -7.01 -25.16
N PRO A 39 -8.98 -5.92 -25.84
CA PRO A 39 -8.01 -5.02 -26.45
C PRO A 39 -7.01 -4.58 -25.39
N THR A 40 -5.72 -4.70 -25.69
CA THR A 40 -4.64 -4.22 -24.82
C THR A 40 -4.87 -2.75 -24.57
N TYR A 41 -5.04 -2.37 -23.30
CA TYR A 41 -5.17 -0.98 -22.92
C TYR A 41 -3.86 -0.25 -23.24
N ILE A 42 -3.95 0.78 -24.07
CA ILE A 42 -2.83 1.68 -24.37
C ILE A 42 -3.10 2.98 -23.61
N PRO A 43 -2.34 3.30 -22.56
CA PRO A 43 -2.53 4.54 -21.82
C PRO A 43 -2.29 5.75 -22.71
N GLU A 44 -3.01 6.84 -22.45
CA GLU A 44 -2.80 8.11 -23.12
C GLU A 44 -1.38 8.65 -22.82
N PRO A 45 -0.68 9.27 -23.78
CA PRO A 45 0.66 9.82 -23.54
C PRO A 45 0.75 10.75 -22.33
N ALA A 46 -0.29 11.55 -22.08
CA ALA A 46 -0.36 12.44 -20.92
C ALA A 46 -0.37 11.67 -19.58
N VAL A 47 -1.02 10.50 -19.52
CA VAL A 47 -1.03 9.61 -18.34
C VAL A 47 0.37 9.03 -18.10
N VAL A 48 1.07 8.63 -19.16
CA VAL A 48 2.45 8.11 -19.08
C VAL A 48 3.39 9.19 -18.56
N GLU A 49 3.34 10.38 -19.14
CA GLU A 49 4.16 11.52 -18.73
C GLU A 49 3.89 11.89 -17.26
N ARG A 50 2.63 11.92 -16.83
CA ARG A 50 2.28 12.25 -15.46
C ARG A 50 2.79 11.22 -14.45
N ASN A 51 2.69 9.93 -14.76
CA ASN A 51 3.29 8.88 -13.92
C ASN A 51 4.82 9.05 -13.81
N ASN A 52 5.50 9.39 -14.91
CA ASN A 52 6.95 9.64 -14.89
C ASN A 52 7.32 10.84 -14.01
N LEU A 53 6.53 11.92 -14.06
CA LEU A 53 6.72 13.09 -13.18
C LEU A 53 6.53 12.72 -11.71
N PHE A 54 5.52 11.92 -11.38
CA PHE A 54 5.33 11.43 -10.02
C PHE A 54 6.51 10.59 -9.54
N VAL A 55 6.98 9.65 -10.36
CA VAL A 55 8.14 8.81 -10.02
C VAL A 55 9.39 9.67 -9.79
N TYR A 56 9.63 10.68 -10.63
CA TYR A 56 10.73 11.61 -10.45
C TYR A 56 10.62 12.40 -9.14
N ALA A 57 9.45 12.95 -8.85
CA ALA A 57 9.19 13.70 -7.62
C ALA A 57 9.38 12.80 -6.37
N LEU A 58 8.83 11.59 -6.39
CA LEU A 58 8.94 10.61 -5.30
C LEU A 58 10.37 10.16 -5.03
N LYS A 59 11.18 9.95 -6.08
CA LYS A 59 12.60 9.62 -5.94
C LYS A 59 13.43 10.78 -5.37
N SER A 60 13.06 12.00 -5.72
CA SER A 60 13.76 13.21 -5.25
C SER A 60 13.35 13.61 -3.84
N ALA A 61 12.14 13.23 -3.40
CA ALA A 61 11.52 13.69 -2.16
C ALA A 61 12.41 13.51 -0.90
N PRO A 62 13.04 12.34 -0.66
CA PRO A 62 13.92 12.17 0.50
C PRO A 62 15.15 13.08 0.46
N GLY A 63 15.73 13.28 -0.72
CA GLY A 63 16.87 14.18 -0.90
C GLY A 63 16.52 15.63 -0.59
N VAL A 64 15.38 16.10 -1.13
CA VAL A 64 14.87 17.46 -0.86
C VAL A 64 14.56 17.64 0.61
N LEU A 65 13.94 16.66 1.28
CA LEU A 65 13.69 16.70 2.71
C LEU A 65 14.99 16.87 3.51
N MET A 66 16.02 16.09 3.18
CA MET A 66 17.32 16.19 3.84
C MET A 66 18.00 17.54 3.60
N GLU A 67 17.86 18.11 2.40
CA GLU A 67 18.35 19.46 2.12
C GLU A 67 17.59 20.51 2.95
N GLN A 68 16.26 20.45 3.01
CA GLN A 68 15.45 21.37 3.82
C GLN A 68 15.81 21.28 5.30
N TYR A 69 16.00 20.05 5.81
CA TYR A 69 16.46 19.83 7.19
C TYR A 69 17.85 20.44 7.44
N LYS A 70 18.79 20.29 6.51
CA LYS A 70 20.12 20.90 6.65
C LYS A 70 20.09 22.43 6.68
N HIS A 71 19.22 23.06 5.88
CA HIS A 71 19.17 24.52 5.78
C HIS A 71 18.36 25.18 6.91
N PHE A 72 17.25 24.56 7.32
CA PHE A 72 16.27 25.18 8.23
C PHE A 72 15.97 24.34 9.48
N GLY A 73 16.69 23.23 9.68
CA GLY A 73 16.47 22.31 10.78
C GLY A 73 15.07 21.70 10.76
N GLN A 74 14.50 21.50 11.94
CA GLN A 74 13.15 20.96 12.11
C GLN A 74 12.04 21.80 11.45
N LEU A 75 12.21 23.12 11.29
CA LEU A 75 11.23 23.95 10.59
C LEU A 75 11.22 23.68 9.07
N GLY A 76 12.37 23.29 8.51
CA GLY A 76 12.46 22.84 7.11
C GLY A 76 11.66 21.57 6.88
N VAL A 77 11.70 20.63 7.82
CA VAL A 77 10.89 19.40 7.78
C VAL A 77 9.40 19.74 7.79
N LEU A 78 8.98 20.68 8.64
CA LEU A 78 7.59 21.12 8.71
C LEU A 78 7.12 21.76 7.40
N GLY A 79 7.91 22.67 6.82
CA GLY A 79 7.60 23.30 5.53
C GLY A 79 7.50 22.26 4.41
N TRP A 80 8.47 21.37 4.33
CA TRP A 80 8.51 20.28 3.35
C TRP A 80 7.29 19.35 3.46
N CYS A 81 6.78 19.08 4.68
CA CYS A 81 5.58 18.27 4.86
C CYS A 81 4.33 18.90 4.20
N SER A 82 4.27 20.23 4.05
CA SER A 82 3.19 20.90 3.32
C SER A 82 3.26 20.58 1.83
N GLU A 83 4.43 20.72 1.22
CA GLU A 83 4.67 20.39 -0.19
C GLU A 83 4.41 18.90 -0.47
N PHE A 84 4.85 18.03 0.45
CA PHE A 84 4.59 16.60 0.34
C PHE A 84 3.09 16.26 0.47
N SER A 85 2.33 16.99 1.28
CA SER A 85 0.87 16.81 1.36
C SER A 85 0.18 17.11 0.04
N GLU A 86 0.62 18.15 -0.68
CA GLU A 86 0.07 18.47 -2.00
C GLU A 86 0.35 17.35 -3.00
N LEU A 87 1.59 16.83 -3.02
CA LEU A 87 1.94 15.66 -3.83
C LEU A 87 1.07 14.44 -3.51
N ILE A 88 0.78 14.18 -2.23
CA ILE A 88 -0.10 13.09 -1.81
C ILE A 88 -1.51 13.30 -2.36
N ASP A 89 -2.06 14.50 -2.24
CA ASP A 89 -3.44 14.78 -2.67
C ASP A 89 -3.56 14.61 -4.20
N GLU A 90 -2.58 15.07 -4.98
CA GLU A 90 -2.52 14.83 -6.43
C GLU A 90 -2.38 13.35 -6.79
N LEU A 91 -1.51 12.60 -6.09
CA LEU A 91 -1.35 11.16 -6.30
C LEU A 91 -2.66 10.41 -6.03
N LYS A 92 -3.41 10.83 -5.01
CA LYS A 92 -4.68 10.22 -4.65
C LYS A 92 -5.76 10.51 -5.69
N GLU A 93 -5.87 11.76 -6.13
CA GLU A 93 -6.79 12.12 -7.20
C GLU A 93 -6.47 11.32 -8.47
N PHE A 94 -5.21 11.32 -8.90
CA PHE A 94 -4.77 10.61 -10.09
C PHE A 94 -4.95 9.09 -9.99
N GLY A 95 -4.67 8.50 -8.82
CA GLY A 95 -4.88 7.08 -8.56
C GLY A 95 -6.36 6.71 -8.51
N SER A 96 -7.22 7.58 -7.98
CA SER A 96 -8.68 7.36 -7.94
C SER A 96 -9.32 7.36 -9.33
N LEU A 97 -8.71 8.03 -10.31
CA LEU A 97 -9.09 7.96 -11.73
C LEU A 97 -8.63 6.65 -12.40
N GLY A 98 -7.85 5.81 -11.71
CA GLY A 98 -7.30 4.58 -12.26
C GLY A 98 -6.12 4.79 -13.21
N HIS A 99 -5.51 5.98 -13.21
CA HIS A 99 -4.39 6.32 -14.09
C HIS A 99 -3.01 5.97 -13.51
N MET A 100 -2.94 5.62 -12.23
CA MET A 100 -1.68 5.29 -11.55
C MET A 100 -1.13 3.95 -12.00
N PHE A 101 0.16 3.93 -12.37
CA PHE A 101 0.87 2.70 -12.73
C PHE A 101 1.36 1.96 -11.48
N THR A 102 1.58 0.65 -11.63
CA THR A 102 2.10 -0.21 -10.56
C THR A 102 3.47 0.28 -10.09
N ASP A 103 4.36 0.61 -11.03
CA ASP A 103 5.69 1.16 -10.73
C ASP A 103 5.61 2.48 -9.93
N THR A 104 4.64 3.34 -10.24
CA THR A 104 4.42 4.59 -9.50
C THR A 104 3.95 4.34 -8.08
N ARG A 105 3.03 3.38 -7.90
CA ARG A 105 2.56 2.95 -6.57
C ARG A 105 3.70 2.36 -5.74
N ASP A 106 4.48 1.46 -6.34
CA ASP A 106 5.57 0.77 -5.66
C ASP A 106 6.69 1.75 -5.28
N GLN A 107 7.01 2.70 -6.16
CA GLN A 107 7.92 3.80 -5.84
C GLN A 107 7.41 4.67 -4.69
N ALA A 108 6.10 4.97 -4.64
CA ALA A 108 5.53 5.78 -3.58
C ALA A 108 5.61 5.08 -2.21
N LEU A 109 5.38 3.76 -2.16
CA LEU A 109 5.55 2.94 -0.95
C LEU A 109 7.01 2.87 -0.50
N GLU A 110 7.94 2.74 -1.45
CA GLU A 110 9.38 2.80 -1.17
C GLU A 110 9.77 4.16 -0.57
N THR A 111 9.34 5.26 -1.20
CA THR A 111 9.58 6.62 -0.72
C THR A 111 9.02 6.82 0.69
N CYS A 112 7.82 6.35 0.98
CA CYS A 112 7.26 6.39 2.34
C CYS A 112 8.18 5.75 3.39
N SER A 113 8.79 4.62 3.05
CA SER A 113 9.68 3.88 3.96
C SER A 113 11.00 4.61 4.15
N LEU A 114 11.58 5.16 3.06
CA LEU A 114 12.79 5.98 3.13
C LEU A 114 12.59 7.26 3.95
N LEU A 115 11.42 7.88 3.86
CA LEU A 115 11.09 9.08 4.62
C LEU A 115 11.02 8.80 6.13
N LEU A 116 10.40 7.69 6.53
CA LEU A 116 10.35 7.30 7.94
C LEU A 116 11.74 6.92 8.47
N ASP A 117 12.52 6.16 7.69
CA ASP A 117 13.90 5.84 8.06
C ASP A 117 14.73 7.11 8.26
N ALA A 118 14.69 8.05 7.30
CA ALA A 118 15.41 9.31 7.40
C ALA A 118 14.98 10.14 8.63
N LEU A 119 13.69 10.16 8.95
CA LEU A 119 13.15 10.84 10.13
C LEU A 119 13.71 10.26 11.45
N VAL A 120 13.89 8.94 11.53
CA VAL A 120 14.37 8.26 12.74
C VAL A 120 15.90 8.25 12.86
N THR A 121 16.60 8.00 11.75
CA THR A 121 18.04 7.71 11.78
C THR A 121 18.91 8.91 11.41
N GLN A 122 18.39 9.86 10.62
CA GLN A 122 19.19 10.96 10.04
C GLN A 122 18.82 12.36 10.55
N MET A 123 17.68 12.51 11.24
CA MET A 123 17.18 13.80 11.71
C MET A 123 16.98 13.81 13.22
N GLU A 124 17.56 14.80 13.90
CA GLU A 124 17.25 15.10 15.30
C GLU A 124 16.05 16.05 15.39
N VAL A 125 14.84 15.53 15.20
CA VAL A 125 13.59 16.32 15.32
C VAL A 125 13.07 16.24 16.76
N ARG A 126 13.23 17.31 17.54
CA ARG A 126 12.79 17.37 18.94
C ARG A 126 11.30 17.70 19.11
N MET A 127 10.72 18.42 18.14
CA MET A 127 9.32 18.78 18.17
C MET A 127 8.44 17.59 17.77
N GLN A 128 7.84 16.92 18.76
CA GLN A 128 6.98 15.75 18.55
C GLN A 128 5.82 16.00 17.59
N ILE A 129 5.29 17.22 17.54
CA ILE A 129 4.24 17.60 16.58
C ILE A 129 4.70 17.38 15.14
N ILE A 130 5.96 17.62 14.82
CA ILE A 130 6.51 17.44 13.47
C ILE A 130 6.63 15.95 13.15
N VAL A 131 7.13 15.15 14.09
CA VAL A 131 7.22 13.69 13.95
C VAL A 131 5.84 13.10 13.69
N MET A 132 4.84 13.50 14.47
CA MET A 132 3.45 13.08 14.29
C MET A 132 2.89 13.54 12.94
N PHE A 133 3.13 14.78 12.55
CA PHE A 133 2.61 15.33 11.30
C PHE A 133 3.18 14.61 10.08
N MET A 134 4.50 14.41 10.04
CA MET A 134 5.17 13.68 8.96
C MET A 134 4.71 12.21 8.90
N SER A 135 4.62 11.54 10.05
CA SER A 135 4.11 10.17 10.15
C SER A 135 2.67 10.07 9.64
N PHE A 136 1.83 11.07 9.95
CA PHE A 136 0.47 11.16 9.45
C PHE A 136 0.41 11.32 7.93
N GLN A 137 1.28 12.14 7.32
CA GLN A 137 1.34 12.24 5.86
C GLN A 137 1.72 10.90 5.20
N VAL A 138 2.73 10.22 5.75
CA VAL A 138 3.13 8.89 5.27
C VAL A 138 1.98 7.88 5.42
N GLN A 139 1.29 7.88 6.56
CA GLN A 139 0.14 7.01 6.80
C GLN A 139 -1.01 7.27 5.83
N ARG A 140 -1.32 8.54 5.54
CA ARG A 140 -2.36 8.93 4.55
C ARG A 140 -2.07 8.33 3.18
N LEU A 141 -0.81 8.39 2.74
CA LEU A 141 -0.41 7.87 1.44
C LEU A 141 -0.41 6.34 1.44
N ARG A 142 0.23 5.69 2.42
CA ARG A 142 0.27 4.23 2.53
C ARG A 142 -1.14 3.61 2.56
N LYS A 143 -2.05 4.17 3.36
CA LYS A 143 -3.44 3.67 3.42
C LYS A 143 -4.19 3.77 2.09
N PHE A 144 -3.86 4.77 1.26
CA PHE A 144 -4.44 4.88 -0.07
C PHE A 144 -3.85 3.85 -1.05
N LEU A 145 -2.53 3.65 -1.02
CA LEU A 145 -1.82 2.77 -1.93
C LEU A 145 -2.01 1.29 -1.59
N ASP A 146 -2.07 0.97 -0.29
CA ASP A 146 -2.25 -0.36 0.27
C ASP A 146 -3.13 -0.29 1.54
N ALA A 147 -4.43 -0.45 1.34
CA ALA A 147 -5.41 -0.36 2.41
C ALA A 147 -5.47 -1.60 3.32
N ASN A 148 -4.88 -2.73 2.90
CA ASN A 148 -4.97 -4.00 3.62
C ASN A 148 -3.77 -4.24 4.54
N THR A 149 -2.63 -3.63 4.22
CA THR A 149 -1.42 -3.76 5.03
C THR A 149 -1.46 -2.81 6.22
N GLU A 150 -1.34 -3.37 7.42
CA GLU A 150 -1.08 -2.59 8.63
C GLU A 150 0.43 -2.35 8.76
N PHE A 151 0.81 -1.10 8.99
CA PHE A 151 2.20 -0.68 9.18
C PHE A 151 2.42 -0.28 10.64
N ASP A 152 3.49 -0.78 11.26
CA ASP A 152 3.86 -0.56 12.66
C ASP A 152 5.20 0.17 12.84
N ASP A 153 5.85 0.56 11.74
CA ASP A 153 7.14 1.24 11.65
C ASP A 153 7.07 2.77 11.92
N TYR A 154 5.92 3.27 12.40
CA TYR A 154 5.76 4.68 12.70
C TYR A 154 6.48 5.08 14.01
N PRO A 155 7.26 6.17 14.02
CA PRO A 155 7.91 6.67 15.22
C PRO A 155 6.91 6.98 16.32
N GLN A 156 7.18 6.50 17.53
CA GLN A 156 6.34 6.77 18.69
C GLN A 156 6.68 8.15 19.29
N PRO A 157 5.69 9.04 19.48
CA PRO A 157 5.97 10.36 20.02
C PRO A 157 6.36 10.31 21.50
N GLU A 158 7.48 10.93 21.85
CA GLU A 158 7.97 11.04 23.22
C GLU A 158 7.60 12.39 23.82
N PHE A 159 6.51 12.41 24.61
CA PHE A 159 6.10 13.62 25.32
C PHE A 159 6.85 13.75 26.66
N PRO A 160 7.44 14.91 26.98
CA PRO A 160 8.09 15.12 28.27
C PRO A 160 7.05 15.14 29.40
N MET A 161 6.99 14.07 30.19
CA MET A 161 6.02 13.88 31.28
C MET A 161 6.40 14.60 32.59
N HIS A 162 7.45 15.43 32.60
CA HIS A 162 8.05 15.99 33.81
C HIS A 162 7.37 17.25 34.37
N PHE A 163 6.25 17.70 33.80
CA PHE A 163 5.61 18.97 34.19
C PHE A 163 4.41 18.84 35.14
N LEU A 164 4.07 17.64 35.61
CA LEU A 164 3.02 17.46 36.62
C LEU A 164 3.65 17.42 38.02
N PRO A 165 3.51 18.48 38.85
CA PRO A 165 3.80 18.37 40.27
C PRO A 165 2.85 17.33 40.89
N ARG A 166 3.40 16.44 41.71
CA ARG A 166 2.65 15.44 42.49
C ARG A 166 1.70 16.09 43.49
#